data_AF-A0A8T3XRK1-F1
#
_entry.id   AF-A0A8T3XRK1-F1
#
_cell.length_a   1.000
_cell.length_b   1.000
_cell.length_c   1.000
_cell.angle_alpha   90.00
_cell.angle_beta   90.00
_cell.angle_gamma   90.00
#
_symmetry.space_group_name_H-M   'P 1'
#
loop_
_entity.id
_entity.type
_entity.pdbx_description
1 polymer ?
#
loop_
_entity_poly.entity_id
_entity_poly.type
_entity_poly.pdbx_seq_one_letter_code
_entity_poly.pdbx_strand_id
1 'polypeptide(L)'
;MSEKPQDLPKNKLGLTVAEAAELAEAAAKAAAAKAAVAKAAAEAEAEKEYEAAAGEVVSAEANKTLIDKRGQERIFRREMGEPEFFRYKKDLVPTMPILTEDDIKEISRRVEIPTDQIPPYKPEHILSPELGGMSNYEAGISDLREENEQKLEQLRNNPDATIQEIQRVKEDLKTLDYLYQNYYIGMNVFRTAKGGRDKLRE
;
A
#
# COMPACT_ATOMS: atom_id res chain seq x y z
N MET A 1 27.91 25.22 -69.68
CA MET A 1 29.12 25.21 -68.85
C MET A 1 29.44 26.64 -68.44
N SER A 2 28.88 27.14 -67.33
CA SER A 2 29.45 28.22 -66.49
C SER A 2 28.40 28.78 -65.52
N GLU A 3 28.25 28.16 -64.36
CA GLU A 3 27.72 28.84 -63.18
C GLU A 3 28.87 29.03 -62.18
N LYS A 4 29.26 30.29 -61.97
CA LYS A 4 30.15 30.74 -60.91
C LYS A 4 29.33 30.91 -59.64
N PRO A 5 29.76 30.41 -58.47
CA PRO A 5 29.13 30.77 -57.20
C PRO A 5 29.51 32.21 -56.83
N GLN A 6 28.52 33.04 -56.55
CA GLN A 6 28.69 34.37 -55.96
C GLN A 6 28.73 34.23 -54.43
N ASP A 7 29.86 34.62 -53.85
CA ASP A 7 30.06 34.74 -52.41
C ASP A 7 29.15 35.81 -51.79
N LEU A 8 28.42 35.45 -50.73
CA LEU A 8 27.65 36.38 -49.90
C LEU A 8 28.58 37.11 -48.90
N PRO A 9 28.43 38.45 -48.74
CA PRO A 9 29.33 39.27 -47.93
C PRO A 9 29.08 39.11 -46.42
N LYS A 10 30.16 38.91 -45.68
CA LYS A 10 30.22 38.97 -44.21
C LYS A 10 29.85 40.37 -43.73
N ASN A 11 28.64 40.54 -43.16
CA ASN A 11 28.29 41.74 -42.40
C ASN A 11 28.27 41.48 -40.90
N LYS A 12 29.06 42.30 -40.22
CA LYS A 12 29.42 42.35 -38.81
C LYS A 12 28.18 42.58 -37.94
N LEU A 13 27.83 41.62 -37.09
CA LEU A 13 26.96 41.83 -35.92
C LEU A 13 27.86 42.14 -34.72
N GLY A 14 28.08 43.43 -34.48
CA GLY A 14 28.61 43.93 -33.22
C GLY A 14 27.46 44.41 -32.34
N LEU A 15 26.84 43.49 -31.60
CA LEU A 15 26.30 43.76 -30.27
C LEU A 15 26.94 42.74 -29.34
N THR A 16 27.54 43.22 -28.26
CA THR A 16 28.20 42.31 -27.32
C THR A 16 27.15 41.50 -26.57
N VAL A 17 27.48 40.26 -26.21
CA VAL A 17 26.57 39.33 -25.48
C VAL A 17 26.01 39.97 -24.21
N ALA A 18 26.73 40.93 -23.62
CA ALA A 18 26.33 41.68 -22.45
C ALA A 18 25.13 42.61 -22.69
N GLU A 19 25.09 43.37 -23.79
CA GLU A 19 23.99 44.30 -24.08
C GLU A 19 22.69 43.56 -24.46
N ALA A 20 22.82 42.40 -25.10
CA ALA A 20 21.67 41.52 -25.38
C ALA A 20 21.11 40.89 -24.10
N ALA A 21 21.95 40.58 -23.12
CA ALA A 21 21.52 40.06 -21.82
C ALA A 21 20.79 41.13 -20.99
N GLU A 22 21.27 42.38 -20.99
CA GLU A 22 20.59 43.49 -20.29
C GLU A 22 19.21 43.80 -20.88
N LEU A 23 19.07 43.77 -22.22
CA LEU A 23 17.77 43.93 -22.88
C LEU A 23 16.82 42.76 -22.57
N ALA A 24 17.33 41.54 -22.44
CA ALA A 24 16.53 40.38 -22.05
C ALA A 24 16.07 40.45 -20.59
N GLU A 25 16.93 40.90 -19.67
CA GLU A 25 16.56 41.11 -18.26
C GLU A 25 15.55 42.25 -18.08
N ALA A 26 15.69 43.34 -18.84
CA ALA A 26 14.71 44.43 -18.84
C ALA A 26 13.33 43.96 -19.36
N ALA A 27 13.31 43.15 -20.43
CA ALA A 27 12.09 42.54 -20.95
C ALA A 27 11.44 41.56 -19.95
N ALA A 28 12.24 40.75 -19.25
CA ALA A 28 11.76 39.83 -18.22
C ALA A 28 11.13 40.57 -17.02
N LYS A 29 11.75 41.66 -16.56
CA LYS A 29 11.18 42.50 -15.50
C LYS A 29 9.88 43.17 -15.92
N ALA A 30 9.79 43.65 -17.17
CA ALA A 30 8.54 44.22 -17.70
C ALA A 30 7.42 43.18 -17.82
N ALA A 31 7.74 41.94 -18.21
CA ALA A 31 6.78 40.83 -18.26
C ALA A 31 6.29 40.42 -16.87
N ALA A 32 7.19 40.32 -15.89
CA ALA A 32 6.84 40.02 -14.50
C ALA A 32 5.92 41.10 -13.89
N ALA A 33 6.18 42.38 -14.17
CA ALA A 33 5.32 43.48 -13.73
C ALA A 33 3.91 43.38 -14.34
N LYS A 34 3.78 43.06 -15.63
CA LYS A 34 2.47 42.85 -16.27
C LYS A 34 1.72 41.65 -15.70
N ALA A 35 2.43 40.55 -15.38
CA ALA A 35 1.83 39.38 -14.77
C ALA A 35 1.31 39.65 -13.35
N ALA A 36 2.02 40.46 -12.56
CA ALA A 36 1.56 40.86 -11.23
C ALA A 36 0.28 41.70 -11.28
N VAL A 37 0.19 42.65 -12.22
CA VAL A 37 -1.03 43.47 -12.43
C VAL A 37 -2.21 42.60 -12.86
N ALA A 38 -1.99 41.63 -13.75
CA ALA A 38 -3.04 40.71 -14.18
C ALA A 38 -3.56 39.81 -13.03
N LYS A 39 -2.67 39.34 -12.14
CA LYS A 39 -3.07 38.58 -10.95
C LYS A 39 -3.89 39.41 -9.98
N ALA A 40 -3.47 40.65 -9.69
CA ALA A 40 -4.21 41.55 -8.81
C ALA A 40 -5.60 41.89 -9.35
N ALA A 41 -5.75 42.03 -10.68
CA ALA A 41 -7.05 42.23 -11.31
C ALA A 41 -7.96 40.99 -11.17
N ALA A 42 -7.42 39.79 -11.38
CA ALA A 42 -8.18 38.54 -11.25
C ALA A 42 -8.63 38.25 -9.80
N GLU A 43 -7.78 38.55 -8.82
CA GLU A 43 -8.14 38.41 -7.39
C GLU A 43 -9.27 39.39 -7.00
N ALA A 44 -9.22 40.64 -7.48
CA ALA A 44 -10.26 41.63 -7.24
C ALA A 44 -11.60 41.31 -7.95
N GLU A 45 -11.57 40.59 -9.07
CA GLU A 45 -12.78 40.06 -9.72
C GLU A 45 -13.34 38.86 -8.94
N ALA A 46 -12.47 37.96 -8.46
CA ALA A 46 -12.88 36.81 -7.66
C ALA A 46 -13.56 37.23 -6.34
N GLU A 47 -13.02 38.24 -5.62
CA GLU A 47 -13.64 38.74 -4.38
C GLU A 47 -15.07 39.25 -4.60
N LYS A 48 -15.33 39.94 -5.71
CA LYS A 48 -16.68 40.42 -6.06
C LYS A 48 -17.65 39.29 -6.37
N GLU A 49 -17.17 38.22 -7.03
CA GLU A 49 -17.98 37.03 -7.30
C GLU A 49 -18.32 36.27 -6.01
N TYR A 50 -17.39 36.18 -5.06
CA TYR A 50 -17.66 35.59 -3.74
C TYR A 50 -18.67 36.40 -2.93
N GLU A 51 -18.57 37.73 -2.92
CA GLU A 51 -19.54 38.58 -2.22
C GLU A 51 -20.94 38.49 -2.85
N ALA A 52 -21.05 38.43 -4.18
CA ALA A 52 -22.33 38.25 -4.86
C ALA A 52 -22.95 36.87 -4.56
N ALA A 53 -22.15 35.81 -4.57
CA ALA A 53 -22.60 34.46 -4.23
C ALA A 53 -23.05 34.34 -2.75
N ALA A 54 -22.34 35.00 -1.83
CA ALA A 54 -22.74 35.05 -0.43
C ALA A 54 -24.11 35.73 -0.24
N GLY A 55 -24.41 36.78 -1.01
CA GLY A 55 -25.71 37.45 -0.99
C GLY A 55 -26.87 36.55 -1.47
N GLU A 56 -26.66 35.76 -2.51
CA GLU A 56 -27.69 34.83 -3.02
C GLU A 56 -28.02 33.71 -2.04
N VAL A 57 -27.01 33.10 -1.40
CA VAL A 57 -27.21 31.99 -0.44
C VAL A 57 -28.06 32.44 0.77
N VAL A 58 -27.82 33.63 1.29
CA VAL A 58 -28.58 34.15 2.45
C VAL A 58 -30.04 34.44 2.08
N SER A 59 -30.32 34.85 0.84
CA SER A 59 -31.69 35.14 0.38
C SER A 59 -32.54 33.88 0.14
N ALA A 60 -31.92 32.76 -0.23
CA ALA A 60 -32.61 31.51 -0.54
C ALA A 60 -33.09 30.73 0.70
N GLU A 61 -32.48 30.95 1.87
CA GLU A 61 -32.81 30.24 3.11
C GLU A 61 -33.96 30.85 3.91
N ALA A 62 -34.29 32.13 3.69
CA ALA A 62 -35.24 32.87 4.52
C ALA A 62 -36.72 32.43 4.36
N ASN A 63 -37.09 31.75 3.26
CA ASN A 63 -38.50 31.47 2.92
C ASN A 63 -38.90 29.98 3.00
N LYS A 64 -38.06 29.09 3.56
CA LYS A 64 -38.48 27.72 3.86
C LYS A 64 -38.98 27.65 5.31
N THR A 65 -40.30 27.55 5.49
CA THR A 65 -40.93 27.17 6.76
C THR A 65 -40.42 25.79 7.18
N LEU A 66 -39.34 25.78 7.95
CA LEU A 66 -38.70 24.59 8.49
C LEU A 66 -39.54 24.04 9.65
N ILE A 67 -40.63 23.35 9.34
CA ILE A 67 -41.37 22.58 10.34
C ILE A 67 -40.48 21.39 10.73
N ASP A 68 -39.91 21.46 11.93
CA ASP A 68 -39.06 20.43 12.52
C ASP A 68 -39.83 19.11 12.72
N LYS A 69 -39.76 18.23 11.72
CA LYS A 69 -40.35 16.87 11.77
C LYS A 69 -39.81 16.03 12.93
N ARG A 70 -38.65 16.38 13.50
CA ARG A 70 -38.04 15.67 14.66
C ARG A 70 -38.76 15.89 15.99
N GLY A 71 -39.56 16.96 16.14
CA GLY A 71 -40.26 17.25 17.39
C GLY A 71 -41.46 16.32 17.60
N GLN A 72 -42.29 16.18 16.56
CA GLN A 72 -43.51 15.36 16.63
C GLN A 72 -43.19 13.85 16.68
N GLU A 73 -42.18 13.37 15.95
CA GLU A 73 -41.76 11.97 16.02
C GLU A 73 -41.18 11.54 17.38
N ARG A 74 -40.64 12.49 18.17
CA ARG A 74 -40.15 12.22 19.52
C ARG A 74 -41.28 12.06 20.53
N ILE A 75 -42.40 12.73 20.32
CA ILE A 75 -43.61 12.60 21.15
C ILE A 75 -44.25 11.23 20.89
N PHE A 76 -44.43 10.84 19.61
CA PHE A 76 -44.99 9.53 19.27
C PHE A 76 -44.10 8.33 19.67
N ARG A 77 -42.77 8.49 19.74
CA ARG A 77 -41.87 7.44 20.22
C ARG A 77 -41.87 7.26 21.75
N ARG A 78 -42.36 8.23 22.52
CA ARG A 78 -42.49 8.11 23.99
C ARG A 78 -43.89 7.62 24.41
N GLU A 79 -44.93 7.98 23.66
CA GLU A 79 -46.31 7.54 23.95
C GLU A 79 -46.59 6.10 23.46
N MET A 80 -45.91 5.65 22.41
CA MET A 80 -45.98 4.27 21.92
C MET A 80 -44.90 3.38 22.58
N GLY A 81 -45.04 3.14 23.88
CA GLY A 81 -44.51 1.94 24.54
C GLY A 81 -42.99 1.72 24.51
N GLU A 82 -42.30 2.38 25.44
CA GLU A 82 -41.11 1.93 26.17
C GLU A 82 -39.77 1.73 25.41
N PRO A 83 -38.69 2.43 25.82
CA PRO A 83 -37.32 2.14 25.38
C PRO A 83 -36.82 0.72 25.70
N GLU A 84 -37.49 -0.01 26.59
CA GLU A 84 -37.11 -1.36 27.03
C GLU A 84 -37.61 -2.48 26.09
N PHE A 85 -38.48 -2.14 25.14
CA PHE A 85 -39.21 -3.11 24.30
C PHE A 85 -38.33 -3.92 23.34
N PHE A 86 -37.13 -3.45 23.01
CA PHE A 86 -36.23 -4.15 22.08
C PHE A 86 -35.31 -5.19 22.76
N ARG A 87 -35.26 -5.25 24.10
CA ARG A 87 -34.35 -6.17 24.82
C ARG A 87 -34.77 -7.64 24.75
N TYR A 88 -36.07 -7.92 24.66
CA TYR A 88 -36.63 -9.27 24.71
C TYR A 88 -37.12 -9.79 23.35
N LYS A 89 -36.88 -9.04 22.27
CA LYS A 89 -37.26 -9.48 20.92
C LYS A 89 -36.28 -10.53 20.44
N LYS A 90 -36.75 -11.77 20.34
CA LYS A 90 -35.96 -12.95 19.93
C LYS A 90 -35.44 -12.87 18.48
N ASP A 91 -35.97 -11.94 17.69
CA ASP A 91 -35.75 -11.87 16.24
C ASP A 91 -34.68 -10.86 15.80
N LEU A 92 -34.08 -10.09 16.73
CA LEU A 92 -33.15 -9.00 16.39
C LEU A 92 -31.80 -9.13 17.12
N VAL A 93 -30.77 -9.60 16.40
CA VAL A 93 -29.31 -9.55 16.73
C VAL A 93 -28.95 -10.43 17.96
N PRO A 94 -27.72 -10.98 18.08
CA PRO A 94 -27.34 -11.69 19.29
C PRO A 94 -27.64 -10.84 20.55
N THR A 95 -28.55 -11.33 21.39
CA THR A 95 -28.86 -10.74 22.68
C THR A 95 -27.59 -10.77 23.52
N MET A 96 -26.97 -9.62 23.76
CA MET A 96 -25.89 -9.55 24.73
C MET A 96 -26.49 -9.84 26.11
N PRO A 97 -26.01 -10.87 26.84
CA PRO A 97 -26.51 -11.16 28.17
C PRO A 97 -26.26 -9.95 29.08
N ILE A 98 -27.23 -9.63 29.93
CA ILE A 98 -27.05 -8.61 30.97
C ILE A 98 -26.11 -9.21 32.01
N LEU A 99 -24.87 -8.75 32.03
CA LEU A 99 -23.89 -9.14 33.03
C LEU A 99 -24.30 -8.57 34.38
N THR A 100 -24.36 -9.41 35.40
CA THR A 100 -24.53 -8.97 36.79
C THR A 100 -23.24 -8.32 37.29
N GLU A 101 -23.30 -7.57 38.39
CA GLU A 101 -22.10 -6.96 38.99
C GLU A 101 -21.03 -8.00 39.35
N ASP A 102 -21.45 -9.20 39.74
CA ASP A 102 -20.55 -10.28 40.08
C ASP A 102 -19.91 -10.89 38.83
N ASP A 103 -20.66 -11.02 37.72
CA ASP A 103 -20.09 -11.43 36.42
C ASP A 103 -19.03 -10.43 35.95
N ILE A 104 -19.27 -9.12 36.14
CA ILE A 104 -18.32 -8.06 35.78
C ILE A 104 -17.03 -8.18 36.63
N LYS A 105 -17.16 -8.43 37.94
CA LYS A 105 -16.00 -8.63 38.83
C LYS A 105 -15.20 -9.88 38.46
N GLU A 106 -15.89 -10.97 38.12
CA GLU A 106 -15.23 -12.19 37.65
C GLU A 106 -14.46 -11.95 36.34
N ILE A 107 -15.05 -11.24 35.39
CA ILE A 107 -14.37 -10.88 34.14
C ILE A 107 -13.16 -10.00 34.43
N SER A 108 -13.28 -8.98 35.30
CA SER A 108 -12.15 -8.14 35.72
C SER A 108 -11.00 -8.98 36.28
N ARG A 109 -11.30 -9.87 37.22
CA ARG A 109 -10.31 -10.76 37.84
C ARG A 109 -9.66 -11.70 36.82
N ARG A 110 -10.40 -12.19 35.81
CA ARG A 110 -9.83 -13.01 34.73
C ARG A 110 -8.92 -12.21 33.80
N VAL A 111 -9.25 -10.95 33.51
CA VAL A 111 -8.45 -10.06 32.66
C VAL A 111 -7.19 -9.57 33.36
N GLU A 112 -7.25 -9.37 34.68
CA GLU A 112 -6.10 -9.01 35.52
C GLU A 112 -5.00 -10.08 35.53
N ILE A 113 -5.35 -11.35 35.27
CA ILE A 113 -4.40 -12.44 35.17
C ILE A 113 -3.93 -12.54 33.72
N PRO A 114 -2.70 -12.15 33.37
CA PRO A 114 -2.20 -12.28 32.01
C PRO A 114 -2.16 -13.76 31.63
N THR A 115 -2.95 -14.13 30.61
CA THR A 115 -2.93 -15.46 30.02
C THR A 115 -1.93 -15.50 28.87
N ASP A 116 -1.21 -16.60 28.74
CA ASP A 116 -0.38 -16.83 27.56
C ASP A 116 -1.29 -17.06 26.35
N GLN A 117 -1.22 -16.15 25.37
CA GLN A 117 -1.97 -16.22 24.12
C GLN A 117 -1.18 -16.95 23.02
N ILE A 118 0.02 -17.44 23.33
CA ILE A 118 0.84 -18.16 22.35
C ILE A 118 0.15 -19.49 22.05
N PRO A 119 -0.17 -19.79 20.77
CA PRO A 119 -0.74 -21.08 20.41
C PRO A 119 0.25 -22.20 20.76
N PRO A 120 -0.23 -23.37 21.24
CA PRO A 120 0.66 -24.45 21.62
C PRO A 120 1.40 -25.00 20.40
N TYR A 121 2.73 -24.98 20.44
CA TYR A 121 3.56 -25.55 19.38
C TYR A 121 3.46 -27.09 19.37
N LYS A 122 2.84 -27.64 18.33
CA LYS A 122 2.68 -29.09 18.10
C LYS A 122 3.17 -29.44 16.69
N PRO A 123 4.48 -29.63 16.48
CA PRO A 123 5.01 -29.98 15.18
C PRO A 123 4.59 -31.40 14.80
N GLU A 124 4.13 -31.56 13.57
CA GLU A 124 3.83 -32.85 12.97
C GLU A 124 5.08 -33.41 12.27
N HIS A 125 5.18 -34.74 12.16
CA HIS A 125 6.23 -35.44 11.39
C HIS A 125 7.68 -35.09 11.76
N ILE A 126 7.97 -34.93 13.05
CA ILE A 126 9.34 -34.68 13.54
C ILE A 126 10.24 -35.87 13.19
N LEU A 127 11.17 -35.68 12.24
CA LEU A 127 12.12 -36.70 11.81
C LEU A 127 11.43 -38.01 11.38
N SER A 128 10.22 -37.92 10.81
CA SER A 128 9.51 -39.11 10.35
C SER A 128 10.31 -39.81 9.24
N PRO A 129 10.40 -41.15 9.25
CA PRO A 129 11.03 -41.89 8.15
C PRO A 129 10.32 -41.69 6.82
N GLU A 130 9.00 -41.48 6.84
CA GLU A 130 8.18 -41.22 5.64
C GLU A 130 8.66 -40.02 4.84
N LEU A 131 9.14 -38.98 5.53
CA LEU A 131 9.69 -37.77 4.92
C LEU A 131 11.22 -37.83 4.85
N GLY A 132 11.83 -39.02 4.91
CA GLY A 132 13.28 -39.21 4.87
C GLY A 132 14.03 -38.53 6.02
N GLY A 133 13.35 -38.25 7.14
CA GLY A 133 13.89 -37.49 8.26
C GLY A 133 14.28 -36.05 7.88
N MET A 134 13.64 -35.48 6.85
CA MET A 134 13.86 -34.11 6.42
C MET A 134 13.24 -33.12 7.40
N SER A 135 13.86 -31.95 7.54
CA SER A 135 13.23 -30.85 8.27
C SER A 135 12.31 -30.06 7.33
N ASN A 136 11.33 -29.36 7.90
CA ASN A 136 10.46 -28.44 7.14
C ASN A 136 11.26 -27.41 6.34
N TYR A 137 12.44 -27.03 6.83
CA TYR A 137 13.35 -26.13 6.12
C TYR A 137 13.91 -26.76 4.84
N GLU A 138 14.38 -28.01 4.91
CA GLU A 138 14.94 -28.70 3.75
C GLU A 138 13.87 -29.02 2.70
N ALA A 139 12.67 -29.43 3.16
CA ALA A 139 11.52 -29.63 2.29
C ALA A 139 11.14 -28.32 1.58
N GLY A 140 11.06 -27.21 2.31
CA GLY A 140 10.79 -25.91 1.70
C GLY A 140 11.86 -25.49 0.67
N ILE A 141 13.14 -25.79 0.91
CA ILE A 141 14.19 -25.52 -0.10
C ILE A 141 14.02 -26.40 -1.33
N SER A 142 13.69 -27.69 -1.19
CA SER A 142 13.47 -28.56 -2.35
C SER A 142 12.29 -28.07 -3.19
N ASP A 143 11.18 -27.68 -2.54
CA ASP A 143 9.99 -27.18 -3.24
C ASP A 143 10.32 -25.91 -4.04
N LEU A 144 11.00 -24.94 -3.40
CA LEU A 144 11.45 -23.71 -4.06
C LEU A 144 12.43 -23.97 -5.21
N ARG A 145 13.29 -24.98 -5.06
CA ARG A 145 14.24 -25.39 -6.09
C ARG A 145 13.51 -25.96 -7.30
N GLU A 146 12.53 -26.84 -7.09
CA GLU A 146 11.67 -27.38 -8.16
C GLU A 146 10.89 -26.28 -8.88
N GLU A 147 10.30 -25.32 -8.13
CA GLU A 147 9.63 -24.17 -8.73
C GLU A 147 10.57 -23.33 -9.62
N ASN A 148 11.80 -23.09 -9.15
CA ASN A 148 12.78 -22.31 -9.90
C ASN A 148 13.32 -23.06 -11.12
N GLU A 149 13.47 -24.39 -11.03
CA GLU A 149 13.80 -25.24 -12.18
C GLU A 149 12.68 -25.16 -13.24
N GLN A 150 11.41 -25.28 -12.84
CA GLN A 150 10.27 -25.12 -13.74
C GLN A 150 10.22 -23.72 -14.37
N LYS A 151 10.42 -22.65 -13.58
CA LYS A 151 10.50 -21.28 -14.10
C LYS A 151 11.63 -21.12 -15.11
N LEU A 152 12.78 -21.74 -14.86
CA LEU A 152 13.92 -21.69 -15.76
C LEU A 152 13.63 -22.41 -17.08
N GLU A 153 12.95 -23.55 -17.04
CA GLU A 153 12.49 -24.25 -18.24
C GLU A 153 11.49 -23.41 -19.04
N GLN A 154 10.51 -22.79 -18.37
CA GLN A 154 9.55 -21.89 -19.01
C GLN A 154 10.26 -20.71 -19.70
N LEU A 155 11.21 -20.06 -19.02
CA LEU A 155 11.97 -18.95 -19.59
C LEU A 155 12.86 -19.39 -20.77
N ARG A 156 13.37 -20.62 -20.78
CA ARG A 156 14.14 -21.15 -21.92
C ARG A 156 13.26 -21.42 -23.15
N ASN A 157 12.02 -21.81 -22.93
CA ASN A 157 11.06 -22.10 -24.00
C ASN A 157 10.41 -20.82 -24.57
N ASN A 158 10.45 -19.71 -23.83
CA ASN A 158 9.88 -18.44 -24.23
C ASN A 158 10.88 -17.61 -25.06
N PRO A 159 10.57 -17.26 -26.32
CA PRO A 159 11.47 -16.48 -27.17
C PRO A 159 11.63 -15.01 -26.74
N ASP A 160 10.69 -14.48 -25.95
CA ASP A 160 10.69 -13.10 -25.45
C ASP A 160 11.37 -12.94 -24.09
N ALA A 161 11.91 -14.03 -23.52
CA ALA A 161 12.50 -14.00 -22.19
C ALA A 161 13.77 -13.16 -22.13
N THR A 162 13.94 -12.39 -21.05
CA THR A 162 15.11 -11.53 -20.88
C THR A 162 16.29 -12.36 -20.35
N ILE A 163 17.48 -12.18 -20.93
CA ILE A 163 18.71 -12.89 -20.50
C ILE A 163 19.00 -12.68 -19.01
N GLN A 164 18.73 -11.48 -18.48
CA GLN A 164 18.90 -11.14 -17.08
C GLN A 164 17.99 -11.97 -16.16
N GLU A 165 16.75 -12.24 -16.57
CA GLU A 165 15.81 -13.05 -15.79
C GLU A 165 16.32 -14.49 -15.71
N ILE A 166 16.80 -15.04 -16.82
CA ILE A 166 17.40 -16.38 -16.87
C ILE A 166 18.65 -16.46 -15.97
N GLN A 167 19.48 -15.42 -15.96
CA GLN A 167 20.66 -15.35 -15.09
C GLN A 167 20.25 -15.29 -13.61
N ARG A 168 19.27 -14.45 -13.27
CA ARG A 168 18.76 -14.32 -11.91
C ARG A 168 18.21 -15.65 -11.37
N VAL A 169 17.38 -16.35 -12.15
CA VAL A 169 16.86 -17.66 -11.73
C VAL A 169 17.98 -18.69 -11.56
N LYS A 170 19.04 -18.65 -12.39
CA LYS A 170 20.22 -19.51 -12.20
C LYS A 170 21.00 -19.18 -10.92
N GLU A 171 21.11 -17.91 -10.58
CA GLU A 171 21.74 -17.47 -9.33
C GLU A 171 20.90 -17.90 -8.13
N ASP A 172 19.57 -17.73 -8.20
CA ASP A 172 18.63 -18.19 -7.18
C ASP A 172 18.78 -19.70 -6.95
N LEU A 173 18.82 -20.52 -8.02
CA LEU A 173 19.09 -21.97 -7.89
C LEU A 173 20.41 -22.28 -7.19
N LYS A 174 21.50 -21.59 -7.56
CA LYS A 174 22.79 -21.76 -6.88
C LYS A 174 22.71 -21.41 -5.40
N THR A 175 22.01 -20.32 -5.06
CA THR A 175 21.85 -19.93 -3.65
C THR A 175 21.07 -20.96 -2.86
N LEU A 176 19.99 -21.52 -3.43
CA LEU A 176 19.22 -22.60 -2.81
C LEU A 176 20.09 -23.85 -2.59
N ASP A 177 20.92 -24.23 -3.56
CA ASP A 177 21.84 -25.36 -3.43
C ASP A 177 22.85 -25.12 -2.29
N TYR A 178 23.39 -23.91 -2.16
CA TYR A 178 24.29 -23.57 -1.06
C TYR A 178 23.60 -23.58 0.31
N LEU A 179 22.38 -23.05 0.40
CA LEU A 179 21.59 -23.08 1.64
C LEU A 179 21.29 -24.51 2.08
N TYR A 180 20.89 -25.36 1.13
CA TYR A 180 20.66 -26.78 1.38
C TYR A 180 21.93 -27.46 1.88
N GLN A 181 23.06 -27.30 1.18
CA GLN A 181 24.32 -27.92 1.55
C GLN A 181 24.82 -27.45 2.91
N ASN A 182 24.75 -26.16 3.20
CA ASN A 182 25.15 -25.60 4.49
C ASN A 182 24.33 -26.21 5.62
N TYR A 183 22.99 -26.22 5.46
CA TYR A 183 22.11 -26.81 6.46
C TYR A 183 22.34 -28.32 6.61
N TYR A 184 22.50 -29.04 5.50
CA TYR A 184 22.79 -30.48 5.48
C TYR A 184 24.08 -30.78 6.25
N ILE A 185 25.17 -30.05 5.98
CA ILE A 185 26.45 -30.20 6.67
C ILE A 185 26.32 -29.87 8.15
N GLY A 186 25.69 -28.74 8.50
CA GLY A 186 25.53 -28.31 9.89
C GLY A 186 24.68 -29.28 10.72
N MET A 187 23.63 -29.85 10.13
CA MET A 187 22.73 -30.77 10.82
C MET A 187 23.21 -32.21 10.88
N ASN A 188 24.10 -32.64 9.98
CA ASN A 188 24.71 -33.98 10.04
C ASN A 188 25.55 -34.20 11.31
N VAL A 189 25.96 -33.13 12.00
CA VAL A 189 26.63 -33.21 13.30
C VAL A 189 25.65 -33.56 14.43
N PHE A 190 24.36 -33.20 14.30
CA PHE A 190 23.35 -33.34 15.35
C PHE A 190 22.33 -34.47 15.11
N ARG A 191 22.16 -34.91 13.86
CA ARG A 191 21.25 -35.99 13.49
C ARG A 191 22.06 -37.26 13.25
N THR A 192 22.16 -38.09 14.31
CA THR A 192 22.72 -39.45 14.33
C THR A 192 24.07 -39.64 13.62
N ALA A 193 25.15 -39.60 14.41
CA ALA A 193 26.54 -39.96 14.11
C ALA A 193 26.82 -40.49 12.68
N LYS A 194 27.64 -39.76 11.91
CA LYS A 194 28.27 -40.16 10.64
C LYS A 194 27.42 -41.12 9.78
N GLY A 195 26.51 -40.57 8.98
CA GLY A 195 25.79 -41.33 7.94
C GLY A 195 24.47 -41.96 8.41
N GLY A 196 23.86 -41.45 9.48
CA GLY A 196 22.55 -41.92 9.93
C GLY A 196 21.39 -41.60 8.98
N ARG A 197 21.47 -40.50 8.21
CA ARG A 197 20.42 -40.08 7.26
C ARG A 197 20.47 -40.81 5.92
N ASP A 198 21.66 -41.16 5.44
CA ASP A 198 21.81 -41.86 4.16
C ASP A 198 21.09 -43.23 4.19
N LYS A 199 20.98 -43.85 5.37
CA LYS A 199 20.23 -45.09 5.61
C LYS A 199 18.71 -44.95 5.58
N LEU A 200 18.18 -43.72 5.67
CA LEU A 200 16.72 -43.45 5.63
C LEU A 200 16.22 -43.13 4.21
N ARG A 201 17.15 -43.02 3.24
CA ARG A 201 16.85 -42.68 1.84
C ARG A 201 16.97 -43.89 0.89
N GLU A 202 17.27 -45.07 1.41
CA GLU A 202 17.17 -46.36 0.70
C GLU A 202 15.78 -46.96 0.85
#